data_AF-A0A1D2RB26-F1
#
_entry.id   AF-A0A1D2RB26-F1
#
_cell.length_a   1.000
_cell.length_b   1.000
_cell.length_c   1.000
_cell.angle_alpha   90.00
_cell.angle_beta   90.00
_cell.angle_gamma   90.00
#
_symmetry.space_group_name_H-M   'P 1'
#
loop_
_entity.id
_entity.type
_entity.pdbx_description
1 polymer ?
#
loop_
_entity_poly.entity_id
_entity_poly.type
_entity_poly.pdbx_seq_one_letter_code
_entity_poly.pdbx_strand_id
1 'polypeptide(L)'
;MNLKGLGNKIDAEEEVGKIRSCICGFAEASKKIARELVESHLNFEKLKQKIEAEEDIIEIGGCIQGICLGSEKDGKNLIPVVKNKIDAEKNIGKIYLCIRGINLGSKKVARELVESLSVKKLKKKIEAEENVRKIVECIWMIGQISEKFKLKIVNQFDPEKAKTHEVKEFIINLKTQYSNQKI
;
A
#
# COMPACT_ATOMS: atom_id res chain seq x y z
N MET A 1 -10.13 30.36 -3.47
CA MET A 1 -10.63 29.03 -3.87
C MET A 1 -11.74 28.61 -2.92
N ASN A 2 -12.87 28.10 -3.42
CA ASN A 2 -13.98 27.62 -2.58
C ASN A 2 -13.82 26.11 -2.31
N LEU A 3 -13.28 25.75 -1.15
CA LEU A 3 -13.02 24.35 -0.78
C LEU A 3 -14.29 23.53 -0.57
N LYS A 4 -15.36 24.13 -0.05
CA LYS A 4 -16.65 23.45 0.12
C LYS A 4 -17.24 23.03 -1.24
N GLY A 5 -17.22 23.94 -2.22
CA GLY A 5 -17.70 23.65 -3.57
C GLY A 5 -16.87 22.57 -4.27
N LEU A 6 -15.57 22.55 -4.02
CA LEU A 6 -14.66 21.51 -4.50
C LEU A 6 -14.93 20.15 -3.82
N GLY A 7 -15.10 20.14 -2.50
CA GLY A 7 -15.42 18.92 -1.74
C GLY A 7 -16.69 18.25 -2.26
N ASN A 8 -17.74 19.03 -2.52
CA ASN A 8 -18.97 18.53 -3.14
C ASN A 8 -18.75 17.91 -4.53
N LYS A 9 -17.82 18.45 -5.33
CA LYS A 9 -17.49 17.89 -6.65
C LYS A 9 -16.73 16.57 -6.52
N ILE A 10 -15.80 16.49 -5.57
CA ILE A 10 -15.07 15.24 -5.29
C ILE A 10 -16.03 14.18 -4.73
N ASP A 11 -16.93 14.55 -3.83
CA ASP A 11 -17.97 13.66 -3.30
C ASP A 11 -18.90 13.12 -4.39
N ALA A 12 -19.07 13.84 -5.50
CA ALA A 12 -19.88 13.44 -6.65
C ALA A 12 -19.07 12.70 -7.75
N GLU A 13 -17.74 12.72 -7.69
CA GLU A 13 -16.87 12.02 -8.63
C GLU A 13 -16.79 10.53 -8.27
N GLU A 14 -17.00 9.64 -9.23
CA GLU A 14 -17.04 8.19 -8.99
C GLU A 14 -15.68 7.52 -9.27
N GLU A 15 -14.86 8.10 -10.14
CA GLU A 15 -13.57 7.52 -10.49
C GLU A 15 -12.50 7.80 -9.41
N VAL A 16 -12.05 6.75 -8.71
CA VAL A 16 -11.04 6.87 -7.64
C VAL A 16 -9.74 7.48 -8.14
N GLY A 17 -9.33 7.22 -9.38
CA GLY A 17 -8.15 7.84 -9.99
C GLY A 17 -8.26 9.37 -10.12
N LYS A 18 -9.45 9.89 -10.44
CA LYS A 18 -9.71 11.34 -10.50
C LYS A 18 -9.73 11.95 -9.09
N ILE A 19 -10.40 11.29 -8.14
CA ILE A 19 -10.40 11.70 -6.73
C ILE A 19 -8.97 11.79 -6.19
N ARG A 20 -8.17 10.72 -6.38
CA ARG A 20 -6.74 10.68 -6.06
C ARG A 20 -6.01 11.87 -6.64
N SER A 21 -6.17 12.10 -7.95
CA SER A 21 -5.45 13.17 -8.66
C SER A 21 -5.78 14.54 -8.08
N CYS A 22 -7.05 14.79 -7.74
CA CYS A 22 -7.45 16.01 -7.05
C CYS A 22 -6.78 16.15 -5.69
N ILE A 23 -6.92 15.16 -4.80
CA ILE A 23 -6.40 15.26 -3.43
C ILE A 23 -4.87 15.40 -3.42
N CYS A 24 -4.16 14.59 -4.23
CA CYS A 24 -2.70 14.67 -4.36
C CYS A 24 -2.25 16.02 -4.93
N GLY A 25 -2.92 16.54 -5.96
CA GLY A 25 -2.60 17.86 -6.52
C GLY A 25 -2.71 18.98 -5.49
N PHE A 26 -3.72 18.92 -4.60
CA PHE A 26 -3.80 19.86 -3.48
C PHE A 26 -2.71 19.66 -2.45
N ALA A 27 -2.33 18.42 -2.14
CA ALA A 27 -1.28 18.14 -1.17
C ALA A 27 0.10 18.61 -1.64
N GLU A 28 0.37 18.49 -2.95
CA GLU A 28 1.57 19.00 -3.61
C GLU A 28 1.59 20.54 -3.62
N ALA A 29 0.46 21.17 -3.92
CA ALA A 29 0.36 22.63 -3.92
C ALA A 29 0.41 23.23 -2.50
N SER A 30 -0.29 22.62 -1.54
CA SER A 30 -0.35 23.06 -0.15
C SER A 30 -0.94 21.99 0.78
N LYS A 31 -0.09 21.43 1.65
CA LYS A 31 -0.50 20.49 2.70
C LYS A 31 -1.62 21.02 3.60
N LYS A 32 -1.62 22.32 3.91
CA LYS A 32 -2.68 22.95 4.72
C LYS A 32 -4.03 22.87 4.02
N ILE A 33 -4.06 23.16 2.72
CA ILE A 33 -5.28 23.13 1.90
C ILE A 33 -5.77 21.69 1.74
N ALA A 34 -4.88 20.73 1.49
CA ALA A 34 -5.25 19.33 1.40
C ALA A 34 -5.84 18.81 2.71
N ARG A 35 -5.27 19.21 3.85
CA ARG A 35 -5.81 18.90 5.17
C ARG A 35 -7.21 19.47 5.37
N GLU A 36 -7.40 20.75 5.08
CA GLU A 36 -8.72 21.40 5.21
C GLU A 36 -9.77 20.75 4.28
N LEU A 37 -9.38 20.40 3.06
CA LEU A 37 -10.22 19.67 2.12
C LEU A 37 -10.64 18.30 2.69
N VAL A 38 -9.69 17.47 3.12
CA VAL A 38 -9.94 16.11 3.60
C VAL A 38 -10.71 16.12 4.92
N GLU A 39 -10.30 16.94 5.90
CA GLU A 39 -10.89 16.92 7.24
C GLU A 39 -12.27 17.62 7.31
N SER A 40 -12.52 18.64 6.47
CA SER A 40 -13.69 19.52 6.64
C SER A 40 -14.67 19.52 5.47
N HIS A 41 -14.29 19.00 4.30
CA HIS A 41 -15.07 19.18 3.07
C HIS A 41 -15.32 17.91 2.27
N LEU A 42 -14.66 16.80 2.59
CA LEU A 42 -14.97 15.50 2.01
C LEU A 42 -15.90 14.70 2.93
N ASN A 43 -16.87 14.02 2.33
CA ASN A 43 -17.62 13.01 3.05
C ASN A 43 -16.80 11.71 3.10
N PHE A 44 -16.13 11.50 4.22
CA PHE A 44 -15.25 10.34 4.39
C PHE A 44 -15.96 9.00 4.16
N GLU A 45 -17.20 8.85 4.59
CA GLU A 45 -17.94 7.59 4.41
C GLU A 45 -18.25 7.31 2.93
N LYS A 46 -18.63 8.33 2.16
CA LYS A 46 -18.80 8.19 0.70
C LYS A 46 -17.48 7.87 0.02
N LEU A 47 -16.41 8.55 0.40
CA LEU A 47 -15.08 8.30 -0.16
C LEU A 47 -14.62 6.88 0.14
N LYS A 48 -14.83 6.40 1.37
CA LYS A 48 -14.53 5.03 1.78
C LYS A 48 -15.31 4.02 0.95
N GLN A 49 -16.61 4.22 0.72
CA GLN A 49 -17.43 3.34 -0.12
C GLN A 49 -16.88 3.24 -1.55
N LYS A 50 -16.44 4.36 -2.13
CA LYS A 50 -15.83 4.38 -3.47
C LYS A 50 -14.51 3.60 -3.51
N ILE A 51 -13.67 3.78 -2.49
CA ILE A 51 -12.41 3.02 -2.34
C ILE A 51 -12.68 1.52 -2.12
N GLU A 52 -13.72 1.17 -1.39
CA GLU A 52 -14.14 -0.23 -1.19
C GLU A 52 -14.63 -0.87 -2.49
N ALA A 53 -15.32 -0.10 -3.34
CA ALA A 53 -15.81 -0.54 -4.65
C ALA A 53 -14.70 -0.66 -5.69
N GLU A 54 -13.65 0.18 -5.62
CA GLU A 54 -12.52 0.16 -6.57
C GLU A 54 -11.77 -1.19 -6.54
N GLU A 55 -11.42 -1.70 -7.71
CA GLU A 55 -10.71 -2.97 -7.87
C GLU A 55 -9.20 -2.75 -8.11
N ASP A 56 -8.80 -1.64 -8.73
CA ASP A 56 -7.38 -1.37 -8.95
C ASP A 56 -6.71 -0.91 -7.65
N ILE A 57 -5.98 -1.84 -7.04
CA ILE A 57 -5.24 -1.60 -5.81
C ILE A 57 -4.20 -0.49 -5.93
N ILE A 58 -3.71 -0.18 -7.14
CA ILE A 58 -2.80 0.97 -7.35
C ILE A 58 -3.56 2.28 -7.12
N GLU A 59 -4.77 2.41 -7.67
CA GLU A 59 -5.59 3.61 -7.48
C GLU A 59 -6.05 3.75 -6.02
N ILE A 60 -6.38 2.63 -5.37
CA ILE A 60 -6.66 2.60 -3.93
C ILE A 60 -5.47 3.14 -3.13
N GLY A 61 -4.27 2.60 -3.37
CA GLY A 61 -3.05 3.02 -2.67
C GLY A 61 -2.72 4.49 -2.91
N GLY A 62 -2.92 4.98 -4.14
CA GLY A 62 -2.74 6.39 -4.49
C GLY A 62 -3.79 7.31 -3.87
N CYS A 63 -5.06 6.90 -3.81
CA CYS A 63 -6.09 7.68 -3.14
C CYS A 63 -5.81 7.80 -1.64
N ILE A 64 -5.37 6.71 -1.00
CA ILE A 64 -5.01 6.70 0.42
C ILE A 64 -3.73 7.51 0.69
N GLN A 65 -2.78 7.55 -0.25
CA GLN A 65 -1.67 8.50 -0.18
C GLN A 65 -2.18 9.93 -0.02
N GLY A 66 -3.09 10.36 -0.91
CA GLY A 66 -3.67 11.70 -0.86
C GLY A 66 -4.40 11.96 0.46
N ILE A 67 -5.21 10.99 0.92
CA ILE A 67 -5.92 11.09 2.20
C ILE A 67 -4.92 11.22 3.35
N CYS A 68 -3.89 10.39 3.43
CA CYS A 68 -2.87 10.46 4.49
C CYS A 68 -2.13 11.81 4.52
N LEU A 69 -1.95 12.46 3.37
CA LEU A 69 -1.34 13.80 3.31
C LEU A 69 -2.25 14.88 3.90
N GLY A 70 -3.58 14.70 3.84
CA GLY A 70 -4.55 15.58 4.46
C GLY A 70 -4.89 15.21 5.90
N SER A 71 -5.11 13.92 6.17
CA SER A 71 -5.54 13.36 7.45
C SER A 71 -4.98 11.95 7.64
N GLU A 72 -3.94 11.81 8.46
CA GLU A 72 -3.38 10.51 8.82
C GLU A 72 -4.42 9.61 9.52
N LYS A 73 -5.32 10.21 10.31
CA LYS A 73 -6.40 9.51 11.01
C LYS A 73 -7.33 8.80 10.02
N ASP A 74 -7.74 9.50 8.97
CA ASP A 74 -8.66 8.93 7.99
C ASP A 74 -7.96 7.91 7.10
N GLY A 75 -6.68 8.14 6.78
CA GLY A 75 -5.85 7.13 6.13
C GLY A 75 -5.73 5.83 6.94
N LYS A 76 -5.56 5.94 8.26
CA LYS A 76 -5.53 4.80 9.19
C LYS A 76 -6.86 4.03 9.20
N ASN A 77 -7.99 4.72 9.13
CA ASN A 77 -9.32 4.09 9.08
C ASN A 77 -9.55 3.24 7.82
N LEU A 78 -8.73 3.41 6.78
CA LEU A 78 -8.80 2.64 5.53
C LEU A 78 -7.91 1.40 5.52
N ILE A 79 -7.10 1.15 6.56
CA ILE A 79 -6.24 -0.05 6.64
C ILE A 79 -7.03 -1.35 6.43
N PRO A 80 -8.21 -1.58 7.04
CA PRO A 80 -8.97 -2.81 6.82
C PRO A 80 -9.36 -3.02 5.35
N VAL A 81 -9.73 -1.94 4.65
CA VAL A 81 -10.11 -1.98 3.23
C VAL A 81 -8.91 -2.39 2.38
N VAL A 82 -7.77 -1.71 2.55
CA VAL A 82 -6.54 -2.01 1.78
C VAL A 82 -6.04 -3.41 2.06
N LYS A 83 -6.05 -3.83 3.32
CA LYS A 83 -5.63 -5.18 3.70
C LYS A 83 -6.45 -6.24 2.96
N ASN A 84 -7.76 -6.08 2.88
CA ASN A 84 -8.62 -7.01 2.14
C ASN A 84 -8.29 -7.03 0.64
N LYS A 85 -8.03 -5.85 0.04
CA LYS A 85 -7.63 -5.74 -1.36
C LYS A 85 -6.26 -6.36 -1.64
N ILE A 86 -5.28 -6.16 -0.75
CA ILE A 86 -3.95 -6.83 -0.81
C ILE A 86 -4.10 -8.35 -0.70
N ASP A 87 -4.97 -8.82 0.19
CA ASP A 87 -5.20 -10.25 0.36
C ASP A 87 -5.80 -10.89 -0.91
N ALA A 88 -6.64 -10.16 -1.65
CA ALA A 88 -7.24 -10.59 -2.91
C ALA A 88 -6.28 -10.48 -4.12
N GLU A 89 -5.43 -9.44 -4.16
CA GLU A 89 -4.52 -9.17 -5.28
C GLU A 89 -3.45 -10.25 -5.44
N LYS A 90 -3.24 -10.77 -6.65
CA LYS A 90 -2.23 -11.79 -6.94
C LYS A 90 -0.90 -11.18 -7.40
N ASN A 91 -0.94 -10.03 -8.07
CA ASN A 91 0.23 -9.37 -8.62
C ASN A 91 1.00 -8.63 -7.52
N ILE A 92 2.16 -9.16 -7.14
CA ILE A 92 2.96 -8.58 -6.06
C ILE A 92 3.52 -7.19 -6.42
N GLY A 93 3.68 -6.89 -7.71
CA GLY A 93 4.08 -5.56 -8.18
C GLY A 93 3.01 -4.52 -7.89
N LYS A 94 1.73 -4.86 -8.09
CA LYS A 94 0.60 -3.99 -7.72
C LYS A 94 0.52 -3.79 -6.20
N ILE A 95 0.69 -4.86 -5.42
CA ILE A 95 0.75 -4.78 -3.95
C ILE A 95 1.87 -3.85 -3.49
N TYR A 96 3.07 -4.01 -4.04
CA TYR A 96 4.22 -3.15 -3.77
C TYR A 96 3.90 -1.68 -4.05
N LEU A 97 3.34 -1.37 -5.22
CA LEU A 97 3.00 0.01 -5.61
C LEU A 97 1.94 0.62 -4.68
N CYS A 98 0.93 -0.16 -4.28
CA CYS A 98 -0.07 0.28 -3.31
C CYS A 98 0.57 0.64 -1.95
N ILE A 99 1.38 -0.27 -1.39
CA ILE A 99 2.07 -0.05 -0.11
C ILE A 99 3.01 1.17 -0.20
N ARG A 100 3.73 1.31 -1.32
CA ARG A 100 4.60 2.46 -1.57
C ARG A 100 3.82 3.76 -1.59
N GLY A 101 2.67 3.83 -2.28
CA GLY A 101 1.81 5.00 -2.30
C GLY A 101 1.41 5.43 -0.88
N ILE A 102 0.93 4.48 -0.07
CA ILE A 102 0.55 4.74 1.32
C ILE A 102 1.75 5.23 2.14
N ASN A 103 2.94 4.65 1.96
CA ASN A 103 4.16 5.06 2.67
C ASN A 103 4.62 6.48 2.30
N LEU A 104 4.37 6.91 1.06
CA LEU A 104 4.62 8.30 0.64
C LEU A 104 3.65 9.28 1.31
N GLY A 105 2.42 8.86 1.59
CA GLY A 105 1.42 9.67 2.29
C GLY A 105 1.65 9.71 3.80
N SER A 106 1.81 8.55 4.43
CA SER A 106 2.21 8.43 5.84
C SER A 106 2.98 7.13 6.09
N LYS A 107 4.24 7.27 6.52
CA LYS A 107 5.09 6.16 6.95
C LYS A 107 4.47 5.37 8.11
N LYS A 108 3.73 6.04 8.99
CA LYS A 108 3.09 5.40 10.15
C LYS A 108 1.92 4.53 9.71
N VAL A 109 1.04 5.03 8.85
CA VAL A 109 -0.07 4.24 8.29
C VAL A 109 0.45 3.06 7.48
N ALA A 110 1.50 3.25 6.67
CA ALA A 110 2.12 2.16 5.94
C ALA A 110 2.72 1.07 6.86
N ARG A 111 3.37 1.47 7.97
CA ARG A 111 3.86 0.52 8.96
C ARG A 111 2.73 -0.27 9.59
N GLU A 112 1.67 0.40 10.05
CA GLU A 112 0.52 -0.27 10.62
C GLU A 112 -0.15 -1.23 9.62
N LEU A 113 -0.26 -0.82 8.35
CA LEU A 113 -0.74 -1.69 7.27
C LEU A 113 0.15 -2.93 7.14
N VAL A 114 1.46 -2.76 6.91
CA VAL A 114 2.41 -3.87 6.71
C VAL A 114 2.39 -4.84 7.90
N GLU A 115 2.38 -4.32 9.12
CA GLU A 115 2.35 -5.15 10.33
C GLU A 115 1.02 -5.88 10.53
N SER A 116 -0.07 -5.38 9.94
CA SER A 116 -1.38 -6.04 9.93
C SER A 116 -1.52 -7.15 8.87
N LEU A 117 -0.60 -7.23 7.90
CA LEU A 117 -0.66 -8.21 6.81
C LEU A 117 -0.36 -9.63 7.31
N SER A 118 -0.93 -10.62 6.62
CA SER A 118 -0.60 -12.02 6.89
C SER A 118 0.72 -12.40 6.22
N VAL A 119 1.76 -12.66 7.03
CA VAL A 119 3.04 -13.21 6.55
C VAL A 119 2.81 -14.41 5.64
N LYS A 120 1.96 -15.36 6.06
CA LYS A 120 1.66 -16.58 5.30
C LYS A 120 1.05 -16.28 3.91
N LYS A 121 0.10 -15.33 3.83
CA LYS A 121 -0.53 -15.00 2.54
C LYS A 121 0.44 -14.27 1.61
N LEU A 122 1.13 -13.25 2.11
CA LEU A 122 2.08 -12.48 1.29
C LEU A 122 3.24 -13.33 0.81
N LYS A 123 3.77 -14.19 1.68
CA LYS A 123 4.80 -15.18 1.33
C LYS A 123 4.37 -16.05 0.16
N LYS A 124 3.17 -16.64 0.22
CA LYS A 124 2.65 -17.48 -0.88
C LYS A 124 2.56 -16.74 -2.21
N LYS A 125 2.19 -15.44 -2.18
CA LYS A 125 2.14 -14.62 -3.39
C LYS A 125 3.54 -14.38 -3.96
N ILE A 126 4.54 -14.17 -3.10
CA ILE A 126 5.93 -14.01 -3.52
C ILE A 126 6.53 -15.31 -4.06
N GLU A 127 6.28 -16.46 -3.40
CA GLU A 127 6.72 -17.78 -3.87
C GLU A 127 6.12 -18.14 -5.25
N ALA A 128 4.93 -17.60 -5.55
CA ALA A 128 4.25 -17.79 -6.83
C ALA A 128 4.65 -16.78 -7.92
N GLU A 129 5.45 -15.76 -7.62
CA GLU A 129 5.93 -14.80 -8.61
C GLU A 129 7.13 -15.37 -9.38
N GLU A 130 7.16 -15.12 -10.69
CA GLU A 130 8.21 -15.62 -11.60
C GLU A 130 9.27 -14.55 -11.87
N ASN A 131 8.93 -13.27 -11.67
CA ASN A 131 9.81 -12.15 -11.90
C ASN A 131 10.59 -11.75 -10.64
N VAL A 132 11.90 -12.06 -10.62
CA VAL A 132 12.81 -11.75 -9.51
C VAL A 132 12.82 -10.26 -9.17
N ARG A 133 12.77 -9.36 -10.16
CA ARG A 133 12.77 -7.91 -9.91
C ARG A 133 11.57 -7.48 -9.07
N LYS A 134 10.37 -7.98 -9.37
CA LYS A 134 9.17 -7.68 -8.56
C LYS A 134 9.30 -8.19 -7.13
N ILE A 135 9.91 -9.36 -6.94
CA ILE A 135 10.17 -9.94 -5.62
C ILE A 135 11.12 -9.03 -4.84
N VAL A 136 12.23 -8.62 -5.46
CA VAL A 136 13.22 -7.71 -4.87
C VAL A 136 12.57 -6.40 -4.45
N GLU A 137 11.83 -5.76 -5.35
CA GLU A 137 11.16 -4.48 -5.09
C GLU A 137 10.16 -4.58 -3.92
N CYS A 138 9.38 -5.67 -3.87
CA CYS A 138 8.41 -5.93 -2.80
C CYS A 138 9.11 -6.15 -1.44
N ILE A 139 10.09 -7.05 -1.38
CA ILE A 139 10.83 -7.35 -0.13
C ILE A 139 11.60 -6.13 0.37
N TRP A 140 12.23 -5.39 -0.53
CA TRP A 140 12.95 -4.16 -0.18
C TRP A 140 12.01 -3.11 0.41
N MET A 141 10.85 -2.87 -0.22
CA MET A 141 9.87 -1.91 0.27
C MET A 141 9.33 -2.30 1.65
N ILE A 142 9.03 -3.58 1.86
CA ILE A 142 8.61 -4.09 3.17
C ILE A 142 9.70 -3.86 4.21
N GLY A 143 10.97 -4.11 3.88
CA GLY A 143 12.11 -3.85 4.76
C GLY A 143 12.22 -2.39 5.17
N GLN A 144 12.05 -1.46 4.23
CA GLN A 144 12.07 -0.02 4.52
C GLN A 144 10.96 0.41 5.50
N ILE A 145 9.83 -0.30 5.51
CA ILE A 145 8.70 0.00 6.39
C ILE A 145 8.82 -0.71 7.75
N SER A 146 9.10 -2.02 7.71
CA SER A 146 9.18 -2.90 8.86
C SER A 146 10.18 -4.03 8.61
N GLU A 147 11.42 -3.80 9.05
CA GLU A 147 12.50 -4.79 9.01
C GLU A 147 12.11 -6.11 9.69
N LYS A 148 11.42 -6.01 10.84
CA LYS A 148 10.89 -7.16 11.57
C LYS A 148 9.93 -7.99 10.71
N PHE A 149 9.05 -7.36 9.93
CA PHE A 149 8.13 -8.06 9.05
C PHE A 149 8.85 -8.70 7.85
N LYS A 150 9.84 -7.99 7.27
CA LYS A 150 10.72 -8.55 6.23
C LYS A 150 11.39 -9.84 6.71
N LEU A 151 12.06 -9.80 7.87
CA LEU A 151 12.75 -10.97 8.43
C LEU A 151 11.79 -12.15 8.66
N LYS A 152 10.58 -11.89 9.17
CA LYS A 152 9.53 -12.92 9.32
C LYS A 152 9.16 -13.59 8.00
N ILE A 153 9.05 -12.83 6.90
CA ILE A 153 8.77 -13.38 5.57
C ILE A 153 9.95 -14.21 5.07
N VAL A 154 11.15 -13.61 5.07
CA VAL A 154 12.35 -14.23 4.50
C VAL A 154 12.67 -15.56 5.17
N ASN A 155 12.57 -15.61 6.50
CA ASN A 155 12.86 -16.83 7.25
C ASN A 155 11.85 -17.96 6.99
N GLN A 156 10.63 -17.62 6.54
CA GLN A 156 9.59 -18.60 6.24
C GLN A 156 9.57 -19.04 4.78
N PHE A 157 10.38 -18.45 3.90
CA PHE A 157 10.43 -18.86 2.50
C PHE A 157 10.88 -20.31 2.34
N ASP A 158 10.23 -20.98 1.39
CA ASP A 158 10.55 -22.33 0.95
C ASP A 158 11.03 -22.26 -0.51
N PRO A 159 12.36 -22.32 -0.77
CA PRO A 159 12.90 -22.21 -2.12
C PRO A 159 12.34 -23.26 -3.09
N GLU A 160 11.93 -24.42 -2.60
CA GLU A 160 11.37 -25.50 -3.42
C GLU A 160 9.96 -25.17 -3.96
N LYS A 161 9.32 -24.12 -3.46
CA LYS A 161 8.02 -23.63 -3.95
C LYS A 161 8.13 -22.56 -5.02
N ALA A 162 9.33 -22.09 -5.32
CA ALA A 162 9.57 -21.13 -6.38
C ALA A 162 9.16 -21.69 -7.75
N LYS A 163 8.59 -20.82 -8.59
CA LYS A 163 8.14 -21.20 -9.94
C LYS A 163 9.27 -21.35 -10.96
N THR A 164 10.37 -20.64 -10.77
CA THR A 164 11.52 -20.66 -11.67
C THR A 164 12.81 -20.93 -10.90
N HIS A 165 13.81 -21.45 -11.61
CA HIS A 165 15.14 -21.66 -11.04
C HIS A 165 15.77 -20.35 -10.54
N GLU A 166 15.62 -19.26 -11.30
CA GLU A 166 16.13 -17.93 -10.93
C GLU A 166 15.52 -17.43 -9.61
N VAL A 167 14.20 -17.59 -9.43
CA VAL A 167 13.52 -17.21 -8.19
C VAL A 167 13.97 -18.11 -7.03
N LYS A 168 14.16 -19.41 -7.29
CA LYS A 168 14.69 -20.34 -6.28
C LYS A 168 16.07 -19.90 -5.79
N GLU A 169 17.00 -19.64 -6.70
CA GLU A 169 18.35 -19.15 -6.37
C GLU A 169 18.30 -17.82 -5.62
N PHE A 170 17.45 -16.88 -6.07
CA PHE A 170 17.24 -15.62 -5.38
C PHE A 170 16.79 -15.82 -3.93
N ILE A 171 15.79 -16.68 -3.68
CA ILE A 171 15.29 -16.96 -2.33
C ILE A 171 16.39 -17.60 -1.47
N ILE A 172 17.18 -18.53 -2.01
CA ILE A 172 18.30 -19.15 -1.28
C ILE A 172 19.31 -18.08 -0.86
N ASN A 173 19.73 -17.23 -1.79
CA ASN A 173 20.68 -16.14 -1.53
C ASN A 173 20.13 -15.16 -0.49
N LEU A 174 18.86 -14.77 -0.62
CA LEU A 174 18.18 -13.92 0.34
C LEU A 174 18.20 -14.55 1.73
N LYS A 175 17.82 -15.82 1.87
CA LYS A 175 17.86 -16.51 3.17
C LYS A 175 19.26 -16.56 3.76
N THR A 176 20.29 -16.86 2.96
CA THR A 176 21.68 -16.89 3.43
C THR A 176 22.13 -15.53 3.98
N GLN A 177 21.77 -14.43 3.32
CA GLN A 177 22.07 -13.07 3.79
C GLN A 177 21.44 -12.75 5.15
N TYR A 178 20.22 -13.25 5.41
CA TYR A 178 19.46 -12.92 6.62
C TYR A 178 19.54 -13.97 7.73
N SER A 179 20.05 -15.18 7.47
CA SER A 179 20.16 -16.26 8.47
C SER A 179 21.11 -15.92 9.63
N ASN A 180 21.98 -14.92 9.47
CA ASN A 180 22.90 -14.47 10.51
C ASN A 180 22.34 -13.33 11.39
N GLN A 181 21.14 -12.84 11.08
CA GLN A 181 20.48 -11.78 11.85
C GLN A 181 19.47 -12.42 12.81
N LYS A 182 19.89 -12.73 14.04
CA LYS A 182 18.98 -13.20 15.10
C LYS A 182 17.93 -12.10 15.38
N ILE A 183 16.65 -12.48 15.36
CA ILE A 183 15.49 -11.63 15.75
C ILE A 183 15.39 -11.59 17.27
#